data_AF-A0A946XVX3-F1
#
_entry.id   AF-A0A946XVX3-F1
#
_cell.length_a   1.000
_cell.length_b   1.000
_cell.length_c   1.000
_cell.angle_alpha   90.00
_cell.angle_beta   90.00
_cell.angle_gamma   90.00
#
_symmetry.space_group_name_H-M   'P 1'
#
loop_
_entity.id
_entity.type
_entity.pdbx_description
1 polymer ?
#
loop_
_entity_poly.entity_id
_entity_poly.type
_entity_poly.pdbx_seq_one_letter_code
_entity_poly.pdbx_strand_id
1 'polypeptide(L)'
;MKNTLLPDTQNIKDLRNIVINQVGIKDILHPISFVNKANESHPSVANFTMTVRLPENVKGTHMSRFIEILNANECSFSVESFMDLVQTVAEKLDSTSARIVVDFPFFRKKSAPSSGVQSLLD
;
A
#
# COMPACT_ATOMS: atom_id res chain seq x y z
N MET A 1 6.89 1.80 28.37
CA MET A 1 6.49 3.10 28.91
C MET A 1 5.60 3.79 27.89
N LYS A 2 4.29 3.93 28.13
CA LYS A 2 3.42 4.75 27.27
C LYS A 2 3.78 6.20 27.52
N ASN A 3 4.40 6.86 26.55
CA ASN A 3 4.70 8.28 26.64
C ASN A 3 3.40 9.06 26.39
N THR A 4 2.84 9.61 27.47
CA THR A 4 1.65 10.46 27.46
C THR A 4 2.02 11.88 27.03
N LEU A 5 1.20 12.48 26.15
CA LEU A 5 1.06 13.94 25.92
C LEU A 5 2.02 14.64 24.94
N LEU A 6 2.38 14.02 23.81
CA LEU A 6 2.70 14.83 22.61
C LEU A 6 1.37 15.24 21.96
N PRO A 7 1.07 16.54 21.81
CA PRO A 7 -0.16 16.98 21.15
C PRO A 7 -0.15 16.50 19.71
N ASP A 8 -1.28 15.95 19.27
CA ASP A 8 -1.49 15.53 17.90
C ASP A 8 -1.60 16.76 16.98
N THR A 9 -0.44 17.24 16.55
CA THR A 9 -0.34 18.44 15.73
C THR A 9 -0.83 18.25 14.30
N GLN A 10 -0.93 17.01 13.83
CA GLN A 10 -1.37 16.70 12.46
C GLN A 10 -2.88 16.87 12.31
N ASN A 11 -3.61 16.61 13.40
CA ASN A 11 -5.07 16.74 13.46
C ASN A 11 -5.55 18.16 13.85
N ILE A 12 -4.63 19.14 13.92
CA ILE A 12 -4.98 20.54 14.15
C ILE A 12 -5.56 21.14 12.87
N LYS A 13 -6.54 22.03 13.02
CA LYS A 13 -7.12 22.78 11.91
C LYS A 13 -6.05 23.57 11.15
N ASP A 14 -5.96 23.34 9.85
CA ASP A 14 -5.15 24.18 8.95
C ASP A 14 -5.96 25.41 8.53
N LEU A 15 -5.33 26.58 8.55
CA LEU A 15 -5.92 27.88 8.20
C LEU A 15 -5.42 28.42 6.86
N ARG A 16 -4.47 27.73 6.22
CA ARG A 16 -3.86 28.15 4.96
C ARG A 16 -4.77 27.91 3.76
N ASN A 17 -5.80 27.08 3.91
CA ASN A 17 -6.73 26.66 2.85
C ASN A 17 -6.00 26.10 1.62
N ILE A 18 -4.95 25.30 1.83
CA ILE A 18 -4.19 24.65 0.77
C ILE A 18 -4.53 23.16 0.78
N VAL A 19 -5.11 22.67 -0.31
CA VAL A 19 -5.35 21.24 -0.51
C VAL A 19 -4.04 20.55 -0.85
N ILE A 20 -3.77 19.42 -0.19
CA ILE A 20 -2.71 18.50 -0.63
C ILE A 20 -3.36 17.35 -1.38
N ASN A 21 -3.08 17.28 -2.68
CA ASN A 21 -3.68 16.27 -3.56
C ASN A 21 -3.29 14.84 -3.14
N GLN A 22 -2.02 14.63 -2.78
CA GLN A 22 -1.49 13.34 -2.33
C GLN A 22 -0.44 13.56 -1.25
N VAL A 23 -0.62 12.90 -0.12
CA VAL A 23 0.36 12.84 0.98
C VAL A 23 0.43 11.41 1.52
N GLY A 24 1.64 10.93 1.82
CA GLY A 24 1.83 9.59 2.37
C GLY A 24 3.29 9.12 2.27
N ILE A 25 3.46 7.82 2.05
CA ILE A 25 4.76 7.14 1.96
C ILE A 25 5.07 6.70 0.52
N LYS A 26 6.35 6.61 0.20
CA LYS A 26 6.86 6.20 -1.11
C LYS A 26 8.15 5.41 -0.92
N ASP A 27 8.47 4.54 -1.89
CA ASP A 27 9.72 3.78 -1.97
C ASP A 27 9.91 2.84 -0.77
N ILE A 28 8.80 2.22 -0.32
CA ILE A 28 8.79 1.27 0.78
C ILE A 28 8.82 -0.16 0.23
N LEU A 29 9.96 -0.83 0.41
CA LEU A 29 10.08 -2.25 0.11
C LEU A 29 9.38 -3.08 1.19
N HIS A 30 8.50 -3.99 0.77
CA HIS A 30 7.76 -4.86 1.67
C HIS A 30 7.55 -6.25 1.05
N PRO A 31 7.74 -7.35 1.82
CA PRO A 31 7.41 -8.69 1.35
C PRO A 31 5.92 -8.83 1.07
N ILE A 32 5.56 -9.50 -0.02
CA ILE A 32 4.16 -9.74 -0.40
C ILE A 32 3.93 -11.19 -0.80
N SER A 33 2.66 -11.60 -0.77
CA SER A 33 2.17 -12.85 -1.32
C SER A 33 1.09 -12.53 -2.36
N PHE A 34 1.44 -12.54 -3.65
CA PHE A 34 0.48 -12.26 -4.71
C PHE A 34 -0.29 -13.54 -5.08
N VAL A 35 -1.62 -13.49 -4.97
CA VAL A 35 -2.49 -14.60 -5.35
C VAL A 35 -2.98 -14.40 -6.78
N ASN A 36 -2.62 -15.33 -7.66
CA ASN A 36 -3.03 -15.27 -9.06
C ASN A 36 -4.46 -15.80 -9.26
N LYS A 37 -4.97 -15.71 -10.50
CA LYS A 37 -6.32 -16.22 -10.86
C LYS A 37 -6.51 -17.73 -10.69
N ALA A 38 -5.42 -18.49 -10.62
CA ALA A 38 -5.45 -19.93 -10.34
C ALA A 38 -5.41 -20.24 -8.83
N ASN A 39 -5.53 -19.21 -7.98
CA ASN A 39 -5.44 -19.29 -6.52
C ASN A 39 -4.08 -19.81 -6.02
N GLU A 40 -3.02 -19.63 -6.82
CA GLU A 40 -1.65 -19.91 -6.43
C GLU A 40 -1.03 -18.67 -5.79
N SER A 41 -0.35 -18.88 -4.65
CA SER A 41 0.44 -17.85 -3.99
C SER A 41 1.83 -17.75 -4.61
N HIS A 42 2.22 -16.52 -4.96
CA HIS A 42 3.54 -16.16 -5.49
C HIS A 42 4.19 -15.15 -4.54
N PRO A 43 5.11 -15.61 -3.66
CA PRO A 43 5.88 -14.72 -2.81
C PRO A 43 6.78 -13.80 -3.65
N SER A 44 6.84 -12.52 -3.31
CA SER A 44 7.70 -11.54 -3.96
C SER A 44 8.09 -10.42 -2.98
N VAL A 45 8.91 -9.48 -3.43
CA VAL A 45 9.19 -8.22 -2.73
C VAL A 45 8.67 -7.09 -3.59
N ALA A 46 7.82 -6.24 -3.02
CA ALA A 46 7.19 -5.15 -3.73
C ALA A 46 7.63 -3.79 -3.19
N ASN A 47 7.68 -2.81 -4.09
CA ASN A 47 7.83 -1.40 -3.75
C ASN A 47 6.45 -0.74 -3.67
N PHE A 48 6.11 -0.18 -2.51
CA PHE A 48 4.86 0.49 -2.23
C PHE A 48 4.99 2.02 -2.28
N THR A 49 4.02 2.65 -2.95
CA THR A 49 3.64 4.04 -2.74
C THR A 49 2.21 4.11 -2.27
N MET A 50 1.95 4.69 -1.10
CA MET A 50 0.62 4.80 -0.50
C MET A 50 0.36 6.24 -0.14
N THR A 51 -0.72 6.81 -0.65
CA THR A 51 -1.08 8.22 -0.46
C THR A 51 -2.57 8.38 -0.24
N VAL A 52 -2.95 9.44 0.47
CA VAL A 52 -4.33 9.88 0.63
C VAL A 52 -4.47 11.35 0.25
N ARG A 53 -5.69 11.79 -0.03
CA ARG A 53 -5.98 13.21 -0.16
C ARG A 53 -6.09 13.82 1.23
N LEU A 54 -5.46 14.97 1.42
CA LEU A 54 -5.58 15.75 2.65
C LEU A 54 -6.53 16.93 2.41
N PRO A 55 -7.66 17.00 3.14
CA PRO A 55 -8.53 18.17 3.11
C PRO A 55 -7.81 19.44 3.56
N GLU A 56 -8.26 20.60 3.07
CA GLU A 56 -7.67 21.92 3.32
C GLU A 56 -7.67 22.36 4.79
N ASN A 57 -8.51 21.73 5.62
CA ASN A 57 -8.67 22.01 7.04
C ASN A 57 -7.86 21.08 7.94
N VAL A 58 -7.07 20.14 7.39
CA VAL A 58 -6.24 19.22 8.17
C VAL A 58 -4.76 19.54 7.93
N LYS A 59 -3.98 19.68 9.01
CA LYS A 59 -2.59 20.13 8.94
C LYS A 59 -1.61 19.08 8.42
N GLY A 60 -1.91 17.80 8.59
CA GLY A 60 -1.16 16.72 7.94
C GLY A 60 -1.70 15.33 8.25
N THR A 61 -1.00 14.32 7.75
CA THR A 61 -1.40 12.91 7.86
C THR A 61 -0.51 12.15 8.85
N HIS A 62 -1.04 11.08 9.43
CA HIS A 62 -0.28 10.18 10.31
C HIS A 62 0.51 9.16 9.48
N MET A 63 1.73 9.52 9.10
CA MET A 63 2.59 8.68 8.24
C MET A 63 2.81 7.26 8.78
N SER A 64 2.88 7.08 10.11
CA SER A 64 3.05 5.76 10.72
C SER A 64 1.88 4.81 10.46
N ARG A 65 0.66 5.33 10.23
CA ARG A 65 -0.51 4.50 9.96
C ARG A 65 -0.37 3.70 8.67
N PHE A 66 0.31 4.22 7.65
CA PHE A 66 0.59 3.45 6.45
C PHE A 66 1.50 2.25 6.73
N ILE A 67 2.54 2.46 7.54
CA ILE A 67 3.47 1.38 7.94
C ILE A 67 2.76 0.35 8.82
N GLU A 68 1.89 0.79 9.72
CA GLU A 68 1.07 -0.13 10.51
C GLU A 68 0.16 -0.99 9.64
N ILE A 69 -0.42 -0.45 8.56
CA ILE A 69 -1.26 -1.23 7.63
C ILE A 69 -0.44 -2.32 6.95
N LEU A 70 0.74 -1.97 6.43
CA LEU A 70 1.64 -2.94 5.80
C LEU A 70 2.07 -4.05 6.77
N ASN A 71 2.25 -3.73 8.06
CA ASN A 71 2.75 -4.69 9.06
C ASN A 71 1.64 -5.32 9.93
N ALA A 72 0.37 -5.05 9.67
CA ALA A 72 -0.73 -5.57 10.51
C ALA A 72 -0.89 -7.09 10.38
N ASN A 73 -0.75 -7.61 9.16
CA ASN A 73 -0.84 -9.03 8.81
C ASN A 73 0.12 -9.30 7.63
N GLU A 74 0.22 -10.57 7.21
CA GLU A 74 0.88 -10.89 5.95
C GLU A 74 0.23 -10.13 4.78
N CYS A 75 1.04 -9.43 3.99
CA CYS A 75 0.58 -8.65 2.85
C CYS A 75 0.25 -9.59 1.67
N SER A 76 -0.92 -10.23 1.74
CA SER A 76 -1.43 -11.15 0.73
C SER A 76 -2.64 -10.55 0.01
N PHE A 77 -2.59 -10.52 -1.33
CA PHE A 77 -3.66 -9.96 -2.14
C PHE A 77 -3.72 -10.56 -3.54
N SER A 78 -4.92 -10.58 -4.12
CA SER A 78 -5.15 -10.79 -5.56
C SER A 78 -5.53 -9.46 -6.21
N VAL A 79 -5.75 -9.47 -7.52
CA VAL A 79 -6.32 -8.29 -8.22
C VAL A 79 -7.72 -7.96 -7.70
N GLU A 80 -8.52 -8.98 -7.33
CA GLU A 80 -9.86 -8.76 -6.79
C GLU A 80 -9.82 -8.18 -5.38
N SER A 81 -8.97 -8.70 -4.48
CA SER A 81 -8.90 -8.24 -3.08
C SER A 81 -8.06 -6.98 -2.87
N PHE A 82 -7.33 -6.52 -3.89
CA PHE A 82 -6.49 -5.33 -3.76
C PHE A 82 -7.29 -4.07 -3.40
N MET A 83 -8.55 -3.97 -3.83
CA MET A 83 -9.43 -2.85 -3.47
C MET A 83 -9.73 -2.80 -1.96
N ASP A 84 -9.72 -3.95 -1.27
CA ASP A 84 -9.94 -4.00 0.18
C ASP A 84 -8.78 -3.32 0.93
N LEU A 85 -7.54 -3.46 0.41
CA LEU A 85 -6.37 -2.76 0.94
C LEU A 85 -6.50 -1.24 0.73
N VAL A 86 -6.95 -0.80 -0.45
CA VAL A 86 -7.20 0.62 -0.73
C VAL A 86 -8.24 1.19 0.23
N GLN A 87 -9.33 0.46 0.46
CA GLN A 87 -10.39 0.86 1.38
C GLN A 87 -9.87 0.92 2.82
N THR A 88 -9.10 -0.07 3.26
CA THR A 88 -8.46 -0.10 4.59
C THR A 88 -7.58 1.13 4.82
N VAL A 89 -6.81 1.57 3.81
CA VAL A 89 -6.00 2.78 3.88
C VAL A 89 -6.86 4.03 3.99
N ALA A 90 -7.90 4.15 3.15
CA ALA A 90 -8.81 5.29 3.20
C ALA A 90 -9.47 5.44 4.58
N GLU A 91 -9.99 4.34 5.12
CA GLU A 91 -10.66 4.29 6.43
C GLU A 91 -9.72 4.60 7.59
N LYS A 92 -8.56 3.95 7.66
CA LYS A 92 -7.62 4.13 8.78
C LYS A 92 -6.97 5.52 8.80
N LEU A 93 -7.00 6.23 7.69
CA LEU A 93 -6.50 7.60 7.56
C LEU A 93 -7.61 8.65 7.48
N ASP A 94 -8.87 8.26 7.71
CA ASP A 94 -10.03 9.16 7.70
C ASP A 94 -10.11 10.02 6.42
N SER A 95 -9.77 9.43 5.26
CA SER A 95 -9.73 10.12 3.97
C SER A 95 -10.77 9.56 3.01
N THR A 96 -11.35 10.44 2.19
CA THR A 96 -12.33 10.06 1.15
C THR A 96 -11.69 9.43 -0.08
N SER A 97 -10.36 9.46 -0.20
CA SER A 97 -9.65 8.86 -1.31
C SER A 97 -8.27 8.38 -0.90
N ALA A 98 -7.94 7.15 -1.30
CA ALA A 98 -6.61 6.57 -1.19
C ALA A 98 -6.10 6.16 -2.56
N ARG A 99 -4.78 6.23 -2.74
CA ARG A 99 -4.06 5.71 -3.90
C ARG A 99 -2.93 4.85 -3.41
N ILE A 100 -2.89 3.62 -3.91
CA ILE A 100 -1.80 2.67 -3.68
C ILE A 100 -1.23 2.27 -5.03
N VAL A 101 0.10 2.31 -5.14
CA VAL A 101 0.87 1.76 -6.26
C VAL A 101 1.79 0.71 -5.68
N VAL A 102 1.82 -0.47 -6.30
CA VAL A 102 2.63 -1.61 -5.86
C VAL A 102 3.33 -2.17 -7.09
N ASP A 103 4.65 -2.07 -7.09
CA ASP A 103 5.51 -2.53 -8.17
C ASP A 103 6.32 -3.74 -7.70
N PHE A 104 6.25 -4.85 -8.42
CA PHE A 104 6.96 -6.08 -8.07
C PHE A 104 7.22 -6.95 -9.30
N PRO A 105 8.29 -7.76 -9.31
CA PRO A 105 8.52 -8.75 -10.35
C PRO A 105 7.51 -9.90 -10.20
N PHE A 106 6.97 -10.37 -11.32
CA PHE A 106 6.01 -11.47 -11.37
C PHE A 106 6.50 -12.56 -12.34
N PHE A 107 6.95 -13.68 -11.78
CA PHE A 107 7.46 -14.78 -12.58
C PHE A 107 6.35 -15.73 -13.03
N ARG A 108 6.34 -16.07 -14.30
CA ARG A 108 5.45 -17.09 -14.87
C ARG A 108 6.25 -18.24 -15.47
N LYS A 109 5.79 -19.48 -15.22
CA LYS A 109 6.32 -20.67 -15.91
C LYS A 109 5.88 -20.68 -17.37
N LYS A 110 6.84 -20.87 -18.28
CA LYS A 110 6.61 -21.03 -19.72
C LYS A 110 7.39 -22.23 -20.25
N SER A 111 6.78 -22.95 -21.18
CA SER A 111 7.43 -24.05 -21.91
C SER A 111 7.94 -23.56 -23.26
N ALA A 112 9.18 -23.93 -23.61
CA ALA A 112 9.74 -23.64 -24.92
C ALA A 112 8.95 -24.36 -26.04
N PRO A 113 8.68 -23.71 -27.18
CA PRO A 113 7.74 -24.22 -28.18
C PRO A 113 8.22 -25.49 -28.90
N SER A 114 9.54 -25.68 -29.04
CA SER A 114 10.10 -26.86 -29.71
C SER A 114 10.64 -27.91 -28.72
N SER A 115 11.45 -27.50 -27.74
CA SER A 115 12.07 -28.45 -26.80
C SER A 115 11.18 -28.83 -25.62
N GLY A 116 10.09 -28.09 -25.35
CA GLY A 116 9.20 -28.32 -24.21
C GLY A 116 9.79 -27.97 -22.83
N VAL A 117 11.06 -27.55 -22.77
CA VAL A 117 11.75 -27.20 -21.52
C VAL A 117 11.02 -26.05 -20.81
N GLN A 118 10.77 -26.21 -19.51
CA GLN A 118 10.12 -25.21 -18.68
C GLN A 118 11.13 -24.24 -18.08
N SER A 119 10.78 -22.96 -18.04
CA SER A 119 11.57 -21.89 -17.42
C SER A 119 10.65 -20.86 -16.76
N LEU A 120 11.21 -20.11 -15.80
CA LEU A 120 10.57 -18.92 -15.22
C LEU A 120 10.95 -17.70 -16.06
N LEU A 121 10.00 -16.79 -16.23
CA LEU A 121 10.16 -15.53 -16.95
C LEU A 121 9.41 -14.44 -16.19
N ASP A 122 10.09 -13.33 -15.89
CA ASP A 122 9.54 -12.12 -15.26
C ASP A 122 9.00 -11.09 -16.26
#